data_AF-A0A800AFT5-F1
#
_entry.id   AF-A0A800AFT5-F1
#
_cell.length_a   1.000
_cell.length_b   1.000
_cell.length_c   1.000
_cell.angle_alpha   90.00
_cell.angle_beta   90.00
_cell.angle_gamma   90.00
#
_symmetry.space_group_name_H-M   'P 1'
#
loop_
_entity.id
_entity.type
_entity.pdbx_description
1 polymer ?
#
loop_
_entity_poly.entity_id
_entity_poly.type
_entity_poly.pdbx_seq_one_letter_code
_entity_poly.pdbx_strand_id
1 'polypeptide(L)' 'MFNTTRAMEIIERLDFPRVCGSDGEARAMKLFAEELNFLGAKTWYDWFKDSWISTVDALLVVNQRTINVKPALPL' A
#
# COMPACT_ATOMS: atom_id res chain seq x y z
N MET A 1 -2.74 2.03 21.46
CA MET A 1 -1.37 1.47 21.43
C MET A 1 -1.25 0.65 20.17
N PHE A 2 -0.18 0.79 19.38
CA PHE A 2 0.00 0.04 18.14
C PHE A 2 0.23 -1.44 18.46
N ASN A 3 -0.54 -2.35 17.85
CA ASN A 3 -0.39 -3.80 18.04
C ASN A 3 0.55 -4.35 16.96
N THR A 4 1.83 -4.49 17.32
CA THR A 4 2.88 -4.94 16.40
C THR A 4 2.64 -6.34 15.85
N THR A 5 2.09 -7.27 16.65
CA THR A 5 1.77 -8.64 16.21
C THR A 5 0.74 -8.61 15.09
N ARG A 6 -0.35 -7.87 15.27
CA ARG A 6 -1.39 -7.75 14.25
C ARG A 6 -0.87 -7.11 12.96
N ALA A 7 0.03 -6.13 13.08
CA ALA A 7 0.67 -5.51 11.93
C ALA A 7 1.52 -6.52 11.14
N MET A 8 2.27 -7.39 11.83
CA MET A 8 3.06 -8.44 11.18
C MET A 8 2.19 -9.49 10.49
N GLU A 9 1.09 -9.92 11.12
CA GLU A 9 0.13 -10.85 10.50
C GLU A 9 -0.46 -10.29 9.19
N ILE A 10 -0.76 -8.99 9.16
CA ILE A 10 -1.25 -8.32 7.95
C ILE A 10 -0.15 -8.30 6.87
N ILE A 11 1.09 -7.98 7.25
CA ILE A 11 2.23 -7.95 6.33
C ILE A 11 2.50 -9.34 5.71
N GLU A 12 2.41 -10.41 6.49
CA GLU A 12 2.59 -11.78 6.00
C GLU A 12 1.49 -12.23 5.03
N ARG A 13 0.28 -11.70 5.19
CA ARG A 13 -0.87 -11.97 4.30
C ARG A 13 -0.85 -11.14 3.02
N LEU A 14 -0.01 -10.11 2.95
CA LEU A 14 0.11 -9.26 1.77
C LEU A 14 1.02 -9.92 0.74
N ASP A 15 0.51 -10.10 -0.47
CA ASP A 15 1.34 -10.52 -1.60
C ASP A 15 2.32 -9.41 -1.99
N PHE A 16 3.56 -9.78 -2.35
CA PHE A 16 4.56 -8.87 -2.92
C PHE A 16 5.19 -9.52 -4.16
N PRO A 17 5.42 -8.76 -5.27
CA PRO A 17 5.12 -7.34 -5.46
C PRO A 17 3.62 -7.06 -5.69
N ARG A 18 3.13 -5.91 -5.22
CA ARG A 18 1.77 -5.40 -5.51
C ARG A 18 1.83 -4.41 -6.67
N VAL A 19 1.86 -4.93 -7.88
CA VAL A 19 1.84 -4.09 -9.09
C VAL A 19 0.46 -3.43 -9.20
N CYS A 20 0.42 -2.14 -9.52
CA CYS A 20 -0.85 -1.43 -9.71
C CYS A 20 -1.65 -2.06 -10.87
N GLY A 21 -2.96 -2.26 -10.66
CA GLY A 21 -3.87 -2.95 -11.56
C GLY A 21 -3.78 -4.49 -11.52
N SER A 22 -2.93 -5.08 -10.68
CA SER A 22 -2.78 -6.54 -10.61
C SER A 22 -3.76 -7.19 -9.63
N ASP A 23 -3.96 -8.50 -9.77
CA ASP A 23 -4.73 -9.30 -8.81
C ASP A 23 -4.14 -9.23 -7.39
N GLY A 24 -2.82 -9.03 -7.26
CA GLY A 24 -2.16 -8.86 -5.96
C GLY A 24 -2.55 -7.55 -5.26
N GLU A 25 -2.73 -6.46 -6.02
CA GLU A 25 -3.27 -5.21 -5.48
C GLU A 25 -4.73 -5.39 -5.05
N ALA A 26 -5.56 -6.03 -5.88
CA ALA A 26 -6.96 -6.27 -5.55
C ALA A 26 -7.13 -7.09 -4.26
N ARG A 27 -6.31 -8.14 -4.05
CA ARG A 27 -6.32 -8.92 -2.81
C ARG A 27 -5.86 -8.10 -1.60
N ALA A 28 -4.86 -7.25 -1.76
CA ALA A 28 -4.40 -6.36 -0.70
C ALA A 28 -5.47 -5.32 -0.31
N MET A 29 -6.16 -4.74 -1.29
CA MET A 29 -7.26 -3.81 -1.04
C MET A 29 -8.40 -4.47 -0.26
N LYS A 30 -8.75 -5.71 -0.62
CA LYS A 30 -9.73 -6.51 0.12
C LYS A 30 -9.29 -6.75 1.57
N LEU A 31 -8.04 -7.16 1.78
CA LEU A 31 -7.47 -7.36 3.12
C LEU A 31 -7.56 -6.09 3.97
N PHE A 32 -7.21 -4.93 3.41
CA PHE A 32 -7.31 -3.66 4.13
C PHE A 32 -8.74 -3.32 4.51
N ALA A 33 -9.72 -3.57 3.63
CA ALA A 33 -11.10 -3.33 3.99
C ALA A 33 -11.60 -4.28 5.08
N GLU A 34 -11.20 -5.56 5.07
CA GLU A 34 -11.52 -6.50 6.14
C GLU A 34 -11.00 -6.00 7.50
N GLU A 35 -9.76 -5.52 7.56
CA GLU A 35 -9.17 -4.99 8.79
C GLU A 35 -9.82 -3.67 9.24
N LEU A 36 -10.12 -2.77 8.31
CA LEU A 36 -10.83 -1.52 8.63
C LEU A 36 -12.25 -1.79 9.14
N ASN A 37 -12.97 -2.73 8.53
CA ASN A 37 -14.29 -3.15 9.00
C ASN A 37 -14.21 -3.81 10.39
N PHE A 38 -13.20 -4.64 10.65
CA PHE A 38 -12.94 -5.21 11.98
C PHE A 38 -12.72 -4.12 13.05
N LEU A 39 -12.10 -3.00 12.67
CA LEU A 39 -11.92 -1.83 13.53
C LEU A 39 -13.17 -0.92 13.62
N GLY A 40 -14.29 -1.31 12.99
CA GLY A 40 -15.53 -0.54 12.97
C GLY A 40 -15.53 0.65 12.01
N ALA A 41 -14.54 0.76 11.12
CA ALA A 41 -14.47 1.80 10.11
C ALA A 41 -15.16 1.33 8.81
N LYS A 42 -16.00 2.21 8.23
CA LYS A 42 -16.60 1.95 6.93
C LYS A 42 -15.58 2.18 5.82
N THR A 43 -15.51 1.25 4.89
CA THR A 43 -14.61 1.29 3.74
C THR A 43 -15.37 1.62 2.47
N TRP A 44 -14.86 2.57 1.69
CA TRP A 44 -15.28 2.81 0.31
C TRP A 44 -14.06 2.77 -0.60
N TYR A 45 -14.29 2.41 -1.85
CA TYR A 45 -13.27 2.37 -2.89
C TYR A 45 -13.60 3.41 -3.95
N ASP A 46 -12.56 4.10 -4.41
CA ASP A 46 -12.64 4.90 -5.63
C ASP A 46 -11.82 4.19 -6.70
N TRP A 47 -12.42 4.03 -7.88
CA TRP A 47 -11.80 3.29 -8.98
C TRP A 47 -11.30 4.28 -10.02
N PHE A 48 -10.02 4.17 -10.37
CA PHE A 48 -9.40 4.96 -11.42
C PHE A 48 -8.80 4.04 -12.48
N LYS A 49 -8.85 4.49 -13.74
CA LYS A 49 -8.34 3.74 -14.89
C LYS A 49 -6.81 3.86 -15.01
N ASP A 50 -6.27 4.99 -14.60
CA ASP A 50 -4.86 5.34 -14.71
C ASP A 50 -4.33 5.74 -13.33
N SER A 51 -3.08 5.37 -13.02
CA SER A 51 -2.39 5.80 -11.79
C SER A 51 -2.50 7.32 -11.65
N TRP A 52 -3.24 7.80 -10.65
CA TRP A 52 -3.30 9.24 -10.34
C TRP A 52 -1.97 9.75 -9.73
N ILE A 53 -1.06 8.85 -9.40
CA ILE A 53 0.27 9.18 -8.88
C ILE A 53 1.16 9.46 -10.08
N SER A 54 1.34 10.74 -10.40
CA SER A 54 2.58 11.18 -11.03
C SER A 54 3.66 11.07 -9.96
N THR A 55 4.51 10.05 -10.05
CA THR A 55 5.70 9.97 -9.18
C THR A 55 6.63 11.09 -9.60
N VAL A 56 6.52 12.26 -8.96
CA VAL A 56 7.39 13.40 -9.32
C VAL A 56 8.84 13.07 -8.98
N ASP A 57 9.06 12.42 -7.83
CA ASP A 57 10.35 11.86 -7.39
C ASP A 57 10.10 10.68 -6.43
N ALA A 58 10.73 9.53 -6.67
CA ALA A 58 10.72 8.42 -5.71
C ALA A 58 11.91 8.60 -4.75
N LEU A 59 11.61 8.92 -3.49
CA LEU A 59 12.62 9.27 -2.47
C LEU A 59 12.46 8.39 -1.23
N LEU A 60 13.59 7.96 -0.66
CA LEU A 60 13.66 7.31 0.64
C LEU A 60 14.32 8.27 1.65
N VAL A 61 13.63 8.57 2.76
CA VAL A 61 14.17 9.41 3.84
C VAL A 61 14.51 8.54 5.06
N VAL A 62 15.80 8.47 5.42
CA VAL A 62 16.29 7.72 6.59
C VAL A 62 17.27 8.58 7.36
N ASN A 63 17.03 8.79 8.66
CA ASN A 63 17.93 9.55 9.55
C ASN A 63 18.36 10.92 8.96
N GLN A 64 17.39 11.72 8.51
CA GLN A 64 17.61 13.03 7.87
C GLN A 64 18.42 13.01 6.56
N ARG A 65 18.65 11.83 5.97
CA ARG A 65 19.24 11.69 4.64
C ARG A 65 18.18 11.33 3.60
N THR A 66 18.30 11.90 2.41
CA THR A 66 17.43 11.63 1.26
C THR A 66 18.18 10.79 0.23
N ILE A 67 17.58 9.68 -0.21
CA ILE A 67 18.12 8.78 -1.22
C ILE A 67 17.14 8.73 -2.39
N ASN A 68 17.62 9.03 -3.60
CA ASN A 68 16.84 8.83 -4.82
C ASN A 68 16.69 7.34 -5.11
N VAL A 69 15.46 6.88 -5.32
CA VAL A 69 15.17 5.48 -5.70
C VAL A 69 14.46 5.44 -7.05
N LYS A 70 14.48 4.28 -7.72
CA LYS A 70 13.68 4.09 -8.92
C LYS A 70 12.20 3.92 -8.53
N PRO A 71 11.26 4.61 -9.19
CA PRO A 71 9.85 4.40 -8.94
C PRO A 71 9.44 2.97 -9.34
N ALA A 72 8.47 2.43 -8.60
CA ALA A 72 7.91 1.11 -8.89
C ALA A 72 7.01 1.10 -10.15
N LEU A 73 6.67 2.28 -10.68
CA LEU A 73 5.98 2.49 -11.95
C LEU A 73 6.87 3.35 -12.86
N PRO A 74 6.88 3.12 -14.19
CA PRO A 74 7.56 4.01 -15.13
C PRO A 74 6.96 5.42 -15.08
N LEU A 75 7.84 6.42 -15.19
CA LEU A 75 7.50 7.84 -15.30
C LEU A 75 6.89 8.16 -16.66
#